data_AF-A0A0Q5KPI2-F1
#
_entry.id   AF-A0A0Q5KPI2-F1
#
_cell.length_a   1.000
_cell.length_b   1.000
_cell.length_c   1.000
_cell.angle_alpha   90.00
_cell.angle_beta   90.00
_cell.angle_gamma   90.00
#
_symmetry.space_group_name_H-M   'P 1'
#
loop_
_entity.id
_entity.type
_entity.pdbx_description
1 polymer ?
#
loop_
_entity_poly.entity_id
_entity_poly.type
_entity_poly.pdbx_seq_one_letter_code
_entity_poly.pdbx_strand_id
1 'polypeptide(L)'
;MSSEHHLPGGLSRPPSGDLWTVDGLEDTPHGRAARLELPDGQTVVVPLGTFPEDVGEGDLLDVTGGPDGLHARRLPELTRARREAAQARLDTLNGPENAADDGGTGEITL
;
A
#
# COMPACT_ATOMS: atom_id res chain seq x y z
N MET A 1 22.47 12.88 16.35
CA MET A 1 22.82 11.86 15.35
C MET A 1 21.51 11.20 14.96
N SER A 2 20.86 11.72 13.91
CA SER A 2 19.57 11.22 13.44
C SER A 2 19.84 10.09 12.45
N SER A 3 19.45 8.88 12.81
CA SER A 3 19.63 7.69 11.98
C SER A 3 18.73 7.78 10.75
N GLU A 4 19.32 8.10 9.60
CA GLU A 4 18.74 7.87 8.29
C GLU A 4 18.57 6.35 8.11
N HIS A 5 17.33 5.87 8.15
CA HIS A 5 17.00 4.51 7.73
C HIS A 5 17.17 4.41 6.21
N HIS A 6 18.38 4.05 5.80
CA HIS A 6 18.72 3.73 4.42
C HIS A 6 18.10 2.38 4.04
N LEU A 7 16.99 2.39 3.31
CA LEU A 7 16.47 1.20 2.63
C LEU A 7 17.36 0.89 1.41
N PRO A 8 17.78 -0.36 1.21
CA PRO A 8 18.61 -0.74 0.06
C PRO A 8 17.74 -0.79 -1.21
N GLY A 9 17.96 0.15 -2.13
CA GLY A 9 17.38 0.11 -3.47
C GLY A 9 16.76 1.44 -3.89
N GLY A 10 17.60 2.37 -4.36
CA GLY A 10 17.41 3.40 -5.40
C GLY A 10 16.08 4.12 -5.65
N LEU A 11 15.03 3.94 -4.84
CA LEU A 11 13.74 4.60 -4.97
C LEU A 11 13.68 5.65 -3.88
N SER A 12 14.30 6.80 -4.14
CA SER A 12 14.21 7.95 -3.24
C SER A 12 12.74 8.30 -3.04
N ARG A 13 12.33 8.46 -1.77
CA ARG A 13 11.04 9.08 -1.41
C ARG A 13 10.88 10.38 -2.21
N PRO A 14 9.70 10.66 -2.81
CA PRO A 14 9.50 11.92 -3.51
C PRO A 14 9.82 13.09 -2.56
N PRO A 15 10.51 14.13 -3.04
CA PRO A 15 11.11 15.15 -2.16
C PRO A 15 10.09 16.10 -1.51
N SER A 16 8.79 16.00 -1.81
CA SER A 16 7.80 17.01 -1.39
C SER A 16 6.37 16.52 -1.16
N GLY A 17 6.04 15.26 -1.51
CA GLY A 17 4.70 14.70 -1.34
C GLY A 17 4.62 13.64 -0.25
N ASP A 18 3.42 13.43 0.26
CA ASP A 18 3.12 12.34 1.19
C ASP A 18 2.84 11.06 0.39
N LEU A 19 3.39 9.94 0.87
CA LEU A 19 3.21 8.64 0.26
C LEU A 19 1.92 8.00 0.79
N TRP A 20 0.88 7.95 -0.02
CA TRP A 20 -0.41 7.35 0.36
C TRP A 20 -0.57 6.00 -0.33
N THR A 21 -1.23 5.06 0.34
CA THR A 21 -1.53 3.73 -0.22
C THR A 21 -3.00 3.64 -0.57
N VAL A 22 -3.34 3.10 -1.74
CA VAL A 22 -4.72 2.74 -2.08
C VAL A 22 -5.09 1.46 -1.34
N ASP A 23 -5.82 1.59 -0.25
CA ASP A 23 -6.29 0.46 0.56
C ASP A 23 -7.47 -0.27 -0.11
N GLY A 24 -8.29 0.46 -0.87
CA GLY A 24 -9.39 -0.16 -1.61
C GLY A 24 -10.08 0.77 -2.58
N LEU A 25 -10.85 0.17 -3.49
CA LEU A 25 -11.78 0.89 -4.36
C LEU A 25 -13.21 0.51 -3.97
N GLU A 26 -14.05 1.50 -3.73
CA GLU A 26 -15.42 1.30 -3.25
C GLU A 26 -16.45 2.08 -4.06
N ASP A 27 -17.62 1.50 -4.23
CA ASP A 27 -18.79 2.18 -4.78
C ASP A 27 -19.50 2.93 -3.65
N THR A 28 -19.62 4.25 -3.81
CA THR A 28 -20.35 5.10 -2.88
C THR A 28 -21.65 5.60 -3.53
N PRO A 29 -22.62 6.10 -2.75
CA PRO A 29 -23.81 6.76 -3.31
C PRO A 29 -23.49 7.95 -4.25
N HIS A 30 -22.28 8.49 -4.17
CA HIS A 30 -21.80 9.60 -5.00
C HIS A 30 -20.87 9.15 -6.13
N GLY A 31 -20.74 7.85 -6.36
CA GLY A 31 -19.87 7.25 -7.38
C GLY A 31 -18.67 6.51 -6.79
N ARG A 32 -17.76 6.09 -7.66
CA ARG A 32 -16.54 5.34 -7.29
C ARG A 32 -15.58 6.22 -6.50
N ALA A 33 -15.07 5.69 -5.39
CA ALA A 33 -14.07 6.34 -4.55
C ALA A 33 -12.89 5.40 -4.27
N ALA A 34 -11.74 6.00 -4.01
CA ALA A 34 -10.57 5.31 -3.49
C ALA A 34 -10.48 5.56 -1.98
N ARG A 35 -10.31 4.48 -1.22
CA ARG A 35 -9.93 4.52 0.18
C ARG A 35 -8.42 4.53 0.28
N LEU A 36 -7.87 5.54 0.93
CA LEU A 36 -6.44 5.82 0.96
C LEU A 36 -5.93 5.77 2.40
N GLU A 37 -4.88 4.99 2.63
CA GLU A 37 -4.13 4.97 3.88
C GLU A 37 -2.99 5.99 3.82
N LEU A 38 -2.98 6.91 4.79
CA LEU A 38 -1.95 7.93 4.99
C LEU A 38 -0.74 7.34 5.75
N PRO A 39 0.42 8.02 5.73
CA PRO A 39 1.61 7.57 6.47
C PRO A 39 1.39 7.38 7.97
N ASP A 40 0.48 8.16 8.57
CA ASP A 40 0.13 8.09 9.99
C ASP A 40 -0.87 6.96 10.31
N GLY A 41 -1.24 6.13 9.33
CA GLY A 41 -2.21 5.03 9.48
C GLY A 41 -3.67 5.47 9.48
N GLN A 42 -3.94 6.76 9.26
CA GLN A 42 -5.31 7.24 9.05
C GLN A 42 -5.79 6.90 7.64
N THR A 43 -7.11 6.73 7.50
CA THR A 43 -7.73 6.44 6.21
C THR A 43 -8.63 7.58 5.78
N VAL A 44 -8.54 7.97 4.51
CA VAL A 44 -9.43 8.96 3.89
C VAL A 44 -10.11 8.37 2.65
N VAL A 45 -11.32 8.82 2.35
CA VAL A 45 -12.05 8.42 1.14
C VAL A 45 -12.07 9.60 0.18
N VAL A 46 -11.58 9.39 -1.04
CA VAL A 46 -11.46 10.45 -2.06
C VAL A 46 -12.11 9.95 -3.35
N PRO A 47 -12.93 10.77 -4.04
CA PRO A 47 -13.51 10.39 -5.32
C PRO A 47 -12.45 9.89 -6.31
N LEU A 48 -12.73 8.79 -7.01
CA LEU A 48 -11.74 8.15 -7.90
C LEU A 48 -11.36 9.08 -9.06
N GLY A 49 -12.27 9.95 -9.49
CA GLY A 49 -12.03 10.96 -10.53
C GLY A 49 -11.02 12.06 -10.16
N THR A 50 -10.56 12.12 -8.91
CA THR A 50 -9.48 13.01 -8.48
C THR A 50 -8.09 12.45 -8.85
N PHE A 51 -8.01 11.16 -9.17
CA PHE A 51 -6.76 10.45 -9.45
C PHE A 51 -6.52 10.24 -10.95
N PRO A 52 -5.26 10.00 -11.36
CA PRO A 52 -4.97 9.52 -12.71
C PRO A 52 -5.71 8.22 -13.01
N GLU A 53 -5.94 7.96 -14.30
CA GLU A 53 -6.51 6.70 -14.76
C GLU A 53 -5.66 5.50 -14.32
N ASP A 54 -6.32 4.33 -14.22
CA ASP A 54 -5.72 3.05 -13.84
C ASP A 54 -5.21 2.91 -12.40
N VAL A 55 -5.58 3.79 -11.48
CA VAL A 55 -5.33 3.56 -10.04
C VAL A 55 -6.03 2.26 -9.59
N GLY A 56 -5.25 1.37 -9.00
CA GLY A 56 -5.71 0.09 -8.44
C GLY A 56 -5.43 -0.05 -6.95
N GLU A 57 -6.08 -1.04 -6.34
CA GLU A 57 -5.81 -1.41 -4.95
C GLU A 57 -4.34 -1.84 -4.75
N GLY A 58 -3.74 -1.38 -3.65
CA GLY A 58 -2.34 -1.57 -3.32
C GLY A 58 -1.37 -0.63 -4.04
N ASP A 59 -1.86 0.27 -4.91
CA ASP A 59 -1.01 1.28 -5.53
C ASP A 59 -0.49 2.29 -4.50
N LEU A 60 0.72 2.77 -4.76
CA LEU A 60 1.34 3.85 -4.03
C LEU A 60 1.21 5.14 -4.83
N LEU A 61 0.75 6.19 -4.14
CA LEU A 61 0.55 7.51 -4.71
C LEU A 61 1.48 8.52 -4.03
N ASP A 62 2.18 9.30 -4.84
CA ASP A 62 2.84 10.54 -4.42
C ASP A 62 1.79 11.64 -4.43
N VAL A 63 1.36 12.07 -3.24
CA VAL A 63 0.27 13.04 -3.06
C VAL A 63 0.82 14.37 -2.60
N THR A 64 0.44 15.44 -3.29
CA THR A 64 0.79 16.82 -2.93
C THR A 64 -0.48 17.64 -2.75
N GLY A 65 -0.62 18.29 -1.59
CA GLY A 65 -1.69 19.25 -1.35
C GLY A 65 -1.34 20.64 -1.88
N GLY A 66 -2.27 21.30 -2.56
CA GLY A 66 -2.12 22.67 -3.05
C GLY A 66 -3.44 23.45 -3.02
N PRO A 67 -3.41 24.75 -3.34
CA PRO A 67 -4.60 25.60 -3.40
C PRO A 67 -5.63 25.11 -4.45
N ASP A 68 -5.16 24.38 -5.47
CA ASP A 68 -5.97 23.78 -6.52
C ASP A 68 -6.50 22.38 -6.17
N GLY A 69 -6.23 21.90 -4.95
CA GLY A 69 -6.67 20.60 -4.45
C GLY A 69 -5.55 19.57 -4.29
N LEU A 70 -5.94 18.30 -4.31
CA LEU A 70 -5.02 17.16 -4.18
C LEU A 70 -4.47 16.79 -5.57
N HIS A 71 -3.16 16.80 -5.71
CA HIS A 71 -2.46 16.25 -6.87
C HIS A 71 -1.86 14.90 -6.50
N ALA A 72 -2.10 13.88 -7.32
CA ALA A 72 -1.61 12.53 -7.06
C ALA A 72 -0.94 11.95 -8.31
N ARG A 73 0.19 11.27 -8.10
CA ARG A 73 0.92 10.55 -9.14
C ARG A 73 1.16 9.11 -8.70
N ARG A 74 0.85 8.15 -9.58
CA ARG A 74 1.14 6.72 -9.33
C ARG A 74 2.65 6.46 -9.31
N LEU A 75 3.08 5.56 -8.43
CA LEU A 75 4.46 5.11 -8.29
C LEU A 75 4.59 3.62 -8.60
N PRO A 76 4.43 3.20 -9.88
CA PRO A 76 4.33 1.78 -10.24
C PRO A 76 5.56 0.96 -9.87
N GLU A 77 6.77 1.52 -9.99
CA GLU A 77 8.00 0.84 -9.61
C GLU A 77 8.10 0.59 -8.10
N LEU A 78 7.67 1.56 -7.30
CA LEU A 78 7.66 1.45 -5.84
C LEU A 78 6.55 0.50 -5.36
N THR A 79 5.38 0.52 -6.00
CA THR A 79 4.31 -0.45 -5.78
C THR A 79 4.81 -1.87 -6.04
N ARG A 80 5.50 -2.10 -7.16
CA ARG A 80 6.08 -3.42 -7.48
C ARG A 80 7.10 -3.85 -6.44
N ALA A 81 8.05 -2.96 -6.08
CA ALA A 81 9.07 -3.26 -5.08
C ALA A 81 8.47 -3.60 -3.71
N ARG A 82 7.45 -2.85 -3.27
CA ARG A 82 6.73 -3.13 -2.00
C ARG A 82 6.03 -4.48 -2.04
N ARG A 83 5.40 -4.83 -3.16
CA ARG A 83 4.73 -6.13 -3.35
C ARG A 83 5.73 -7.29 -3.33
N GLU A 84 6.85 -7.16 -4.02
CA GLU A 84 7.92 -8.16 -4.03
C GLU A 84 8.50 -8.38 -2.63
N ALA A 85 8.74 -7.30 -1.87
CA ALA A 85 9.22 -7.40 -0.48
C ALA A 85 8.19 -8.05 0.45
N ALA A 86 6.91 -7.72 0.30
CA ALA A 86 5.83 -8.35 1.06
C ALA A 86 5.73 -9.85 0.74
N GLN A 87 5.83 -10.22 -0.54
CA GLN A 87 5.83 -11.62 -0.96
C GLN A 87 7.02 -12.38 -0.38
N ALA A 88 8.25 -11.85 -0.50
CA ALA A 88 9.44 -12.47 0.06
C ALA A 88 9.33 -12.67 1.59
N ARG A 89 8.68 -11.74 2.30
CA ARG A 89 8.40 -11.87 3.72
C ARG A 89 7.40 -12.99 4.01
N LEU A 90 6.32 -13.09 3.23
CA LEU A 90 5.36 -14.19 3.34
C LEU A 90 6.02 -15.54 3.04
N ASP A 91 6.85 -15.62 2.00
CA ASP A 91 7.58 -16.84 1.65
C ASP A 91 8.52 -17.29 2.77
N THR A 92 9.14 -16.32 3.47
CA THR A 92 9.98 -16.60 4.65
C THR A 92 9.14 -17.14 5.81
N LEU A 93 7.98 -16.52 6.09
CA LEU A 93 7.09 -16.94 7.17
C LEU A 93 6.47 -18.33 6.91
N ASN A 94 6.21 -18.66 5.65
CA ASN A 94 5.64 -19.94 5.21
C ASN A 94 6.72 -21.01 4.93
N GLY A 95 7.99 -20.72 5.20
CA GLY A 95 9.10 -21.64 4.96
C GLY A 95 8.96 -22.95 5.76
N PRO A 96 9.64 -24.02 5.32
CA PRO A 96 9.50 -25.36 5.89
C PRO A 96 9.88 -25.46 7.38
N GLU A 97 10.65 -24.50 7.91
CA GLU A 97 10.98 -24.41 9.33
C GLU A 97 9.74 -24.09 10.20
N ASN A 98 8.73 -23.42 9.65
CA ASN A 98 7.48 -23.06 10.32
C ASN A 98 6.34 -24.06 10.04
N ALA A 99 6.48 -24.91 9.02
CA ALA A 99 5.49 -25.92 8.63
C ALA A 99 5.52 -27.19 9.52
N ALA A 100 6.47 -27.29 10.44
CA ALA A 100 6.65 -28.46 11.31
C ALA A 100 5.81 -28.42 12.61
N ASP A 101 5.09 -27.32 12.89
CA ASP A 101 4.27 -27.17 14.12
C ASP A 101 2.76 -27.21 13.87
N ASP A 102 2.28 -27.40 12.63
CA ASP A 102 0.85 -27.65 12.34
C ASP A 102 0.52 -29.14 12.50
N GLY A 103 0.80 -29.68 13.70
CA GLY A 103 0.46 -31.03 14.13
C GLY A 103 -0.79 -31.09 15.00
N GLY A 104 -1.64 -30.05 14.96
CA GLY A 104 -2.84 -29.92 15.79
C GLY A 104 -4.12 -30.15 15.00
N THR A 105 -4.49 -31.41 14.83
CA THR A 105 -5.81 -31.93 14.42
C THR A 105 -6.95 -30.90 14.45
N GLY A 106 -7.24 -30.30 13.30
CA GLY A 106 -8.51 -29.63 13.05
C GLY A 106 -9.60 -30.66 12.78
N GLU A 107 -10.16 -31.24 13.85
CA GLU A 107 -11.46 -31.92 13.75
C GLU A 107 -12.52 -30.88 13.40
N ILE A 108 -12.86 -30.77 12.12
CA ILE A 108 -14.08 -30.08 11.68
C ILE A 108 -15.18 -31.14 11.69
N THR A 109 -15.91 -31.24 12.79
CA THR A 109 -17.18 -31.97 12.80
C THR A 109 -18.21 -31.12 12.04
N LEU A 110 -18.70 -31.67 10.92
CA LEU A 110 -19.83 -31.15 10.13
C LEU A 110 -21.17 -31.52 10.78
#